data_AF-A0A0R1EXW6-F1
#
_entry.id   AF-A0A0R1EXW6-F1
#
_cell.length_a   1.000
_cell.length_b   1.000
_cell.length_c   1.000
_cell.angle_alpha   90.00
_cell.angle_beta   90.00
_cell.angle_gamma   90.00
#
_symmetry.space_group_name_H-M   'P 1'
#
loop_
_entity.id
_entity.type
_entity.pdbx_description
1 polymer ?
#
loop_
_entity_poly.entity_id
_entity_poly.type
_entity_poly.pdbx_seq_one_letter_code
_entity_poly.pdbx_strand_id
1 'polypeptide(L)'
;MEPQVENSPSWLNIGKFVPSDDHAKNRIISIITTAIAAGENSSSRLKVKRIQQLNPEFKLVTLIATSIAAGDAPDKKFIVKSVQRKID
;
A
#
# COMPACT_ATOMS: atom_id res chain seq x y z
N MET A 1 -25.47 -4.45 38.84
CA MET A 1 -25.40 -4.07 37.42
C MET A 1 -24.03 -4.48 36.91
N GLU A 2 -23.96 -5.59 36.20
CA GLU A 2 -22.73 -6.04 35.52
C GLU A 2 -22.43 -5.09 34.35
N PRO A 3 -21.17 -4.65 34.17
CA PRO A 3 -20.82 -3.82 33.03
C PRO A 3 -20.91 -4.66 31.76
N GLN A 4 -21.80 -4.24 30.86
CA GLN A 4 -21.89 -4.76 29.49
C GLN A 4 -20.61 -4.34 28.76
N VAL A 5 -19.67 -5.27 28.57
CA VAL A 5 -18.51 -5.06 27.70
C VAL A 5 -19.03 -5.05 26.27
N GLU A 6 -19.25 -3.87 25.73
CA GLU A 6 -19.60 -3.64 24.34
C GLU A 6 -18.44 -4.15 23.47
N ASN A 7 -18.61 -5.34 22.86
CA ASN A 7 -17.67 -5.91 21.89
C ASN A 7 -17.65 -5.03 20.64
N SER A 8 -16.91 -3.92 20.73
CA SER A 8 -16.61 -3.06 19.59
C SER A 8 -15.77 -3.86 18.60
N PRO A 9 -16.17 -3.98 17.33
CA PRO A 9 -15.38 -4.72 16.37
C PRO A 9 -14.01 -4.08 16.22
N SER A 10 -12.97 -4.87 16.42
CA SER A 10 -11.59 -4.41 16.27
C SER A 10 -11.30 -4.24 14.78
N TRP A 11 -10.94 -3.04 14.34
CA TRP A 11 -10.63 -2.76 12.94
C TRP A 11 -9.12 -2.85 12.70
N LEU A 12 -8.69 -3.71 11.76
CA LEU A 12 -7.30 -3.81 11.32
C LEU A 12 -7.04 -2.84 10.16
N ASN A 13 -6.04 -1.97 10.31
CA ASN A 13 -5.61 -1.12 9.20
C ASN A 13 -4.84 -1.93 8.15
N ILE A 14 -5.30 -1.86 6.90
CA ILE A 14 -4.63 -2.49 5.76
C ILE A 14 -3.62 -1.51 5.18
N GLY A 15 -2.33 -1.82 5.35
CA GLY A 15 -1.25 -0.98 4.84
C GLY A 15 -1.27 -0.88 3.30
N LYS A 16 -0.99 0.33 2.78
CA LYS A 16 -0.94 0.61 1.33
C LYS A 16 0.13 -0.20 0.59
N PHE A 17 1.25 -0.48 1.25
CA PHE A 17 2.37 -1.21 0.65
C PHE A 17 2.75 -2.43 1.50
N VAL A 18 3.04 -3.53 0.83
CA VAL A 18 3.56 -4.77 1.43
C VAL A 18 4.96 -5.07 0.88
N PRO A 19 5.81 -5.81 1.61
CA PRO A 19 7.04 -6.34 1.04
C PRO A 19 6.78 -7.07 -0.28
N SER A 20 7.67 -6.86 -1.26
CA SER A 20 7.65 -7.65 -2.49
C SER A 20 8.30 -9.01 -2.23
N ASP A 21 7.60 -10.08 -2.57
CA ASP A 21 8.01 -11.48 -2.45
C ASP A 21 8.72 -12.02 -3.71
N ASP A 22 8.63 -11.31 -4.83
CA ASP A 22 9.29 -11.69 -6.09
C ASP A 22 10.80 -11.38 -6.05
N HIS A 23 11.60 -12.35 -5.61
CA HIS A 23 13.05 -12.24 -5.50
C HIS A 23 13.75 -11.94 -6.83
N ALA A 24 13.30 -12.55 -7.94
CA ALA A 24 13.92 -12.37 -9.25
C ALA A 24 13.73 -10.93 -9.74
N LYS A 25 12.49 -10.42 -9.66
CA LYS A 25 12.17 -9.02 -9.98
C LYS A 25 12.85 -8.04 -9.02
N ASN A 26 12.87 -8.34 -7.73
CA ASN A 26 13.53 -7.50 -6.73
C ASN A 26 15.03 -7.33 -7.01
N ARG A 27 15.71 -8.39 -7.47
CA ARG A 27 17.11 -8.33 -7.89
C ARG A 27 17.29 -7.40 -9.08
N ILE A 28 16.44 -7.51 -10.10
CA ILE A 28 16.50 -6.65 -11.29
C ILE A 28 16.29 -5.18 -10.91
N ILE A 29 15.25 -4.88 -10.11
CA ILE A 29 14.96 -3.53 -9.61
C ILE A 29 16.16 -2.97 -8.85
N SER A 30 16.78 -3.77 -8.00
CA SER A 30 17.95 -3.34 -7.21
C SER A 30 19.13 -2.94 -8.11
N ILE A 31 19.43 -3.75 -9.13
CA ILE A 31 20.52 -3.48 -10.07
C ILE A 31 20.24 -2.20 -10.85
N ILE A 32 19.05 -2.07 -11.44
CA ILE A 32 18.67 -0.88 -12.23
C ILE A 32 18.73 0.38 -11.36
N THR A 33 18.16 0.33 -10.16
CA THR A 33 18.14 1.48 -9.23
C THR A 33 19.56 1.89 -8.86
N THR A 34 20.44 0.93 -8.59
CA THR A 34 21.83 1.20 -8.21
C THR A 34 22.63 1.76 -9.40
N ALA A 35 22.42 1.24 -10.61
CA ALA A 35 23.08 1.74 -11.81
C ALA A 35 22.69 3.19 -12.13
N ILE A 36 21.39 3.52 -12.05
CA ILE A 36 20.91 4.90 -12.22
C ILE A 36 21.51 5.80 -11.16
N ALA A 37 21.47 5.38 -9.89
CA ALA A 37 22.00 6.17 -8.79
C ALA A 37 23.52 6.42 -8.90
N ALA A 38 24.28 5.43 -9.37
CA ALA A 38 25.71 5.56 -9.61
C ALA A 38 26.03 6.49 -10.79
N GLY A 39 25.17 6.50 -11.83
CA GLY A 39 25.27 7.45 -12.93
C GLY A 39 24.99 8.89 -12.51
N GLU A 40 23.98 9.11 -11.68
CA GLU A 40 23.61 10.44 -11.18
C GLU A 40 24.61 10.98 -10.13
N ASN A 41 25.11 10.12 -9.25
CA ASN A 41 26.08 10.51 -8.23
C ASN A 41 27.10 9.39 -7.98
N SER A 42 28.21 9.45 -8.70
CA SER A 42 29.31 8.48 -8.65
C SER A 42 30.04 8.44 -7.29
N SER A 43 29.90 9.46 -6.45
CA SER A 43 30.50 9.51 -5.11
C SER A 43 29.62 8.86 -4.03
N SER A 44 28.36 8.55 -4.33
CA SER A 44 27.37 8.06 -3.37
C SER A 44 27.28 6.53 -3.34
N ARG A 45 27.24 5.96 -2.13
CA ARG A 45 27.00 4.52 -1.91
C ARG A 45 25.51 4.29 -1.64
N LEU A 46 24.70 4.24 -2.70
CA LEU A 46 23.27 3.93 -2.56
C LEU A 46 23.08 2.44 -2.23
N LYS A 47 22.32 2.16 -1.16
CA LYS A 47 21.91 0.80 -0.78
C LYS A 47 20.40 0.68 -0.76
N VAL A 48 19.85 -0.22 -1.58
CA VAL A 48 18.42 -0.57 -1.54
C VAL A 48 18.11 -1.32 -0.24
N LYS A 49 17.29 -0.71 0.63
CA LYS A 49 16.95 -1.29 1.95
C LYS A 49 15.70 -2.16 1.93
N ARG A 50 14.69 -1.77 1.13
CA ARG A 50 13.40 -2.46 1.07
C ARG A 50 12.77 -2.24 -0.29
N ILE A 51 12.23 -3.29 -0.88
CA ILE A 51 11.39 -3.21 -2.07
C ILE A 51 9.97 -3.55 -1.61
N GLN A 52 9.04 -2.66 -1.92
CA GLN A 52 7.64 -2.81 -1.58
C GLN A 52 6.80 -2.76 -2.84
N GLN A 53 5.69 -3.47 -2.82
CA GLN A 53 4.66 -3.42 -3.85
C GLN A 53 3.35 -2.91 -3.25
N LEU A 54 2.49 -2.36 -4.10
CA LEU A 54 1.16 -1.95 -3.70
C LEU A 54 0.42 -3.18 -3.17
N ASN A 55 -0.17 -3.05 -1.99
CA ASN A 55 -0.94 -4.14 -1.39
C ASN A 55 -2.12 -4.49 -2.32
N PRO A 56 -2.25 -5.74 -2.78
CA PRO A 56 -3.30 -6.14 -3.71
C PRO A 56 -4.70 -5.91 -3.14
N GLU A 57 -4.90 -6.13 -1.84
CA GLU A 57 -6.16 -5.87 -1.16
C GLU A 57 -6.47 -4.37 -1.11
N PHE A 58 -5.49 -3.56 -0.68
CA PHE A 58 -5.65 -2.09 -0.66
C PHE A 58 -6.00 -1.56 -2.05
N LYS A 59 -5.32 -2.05 -3.09
CA LYS A 59 -5.57 -1.70 -4.49
C LYS A 59 -7.00 -2.03 -4.89
N LEU A 60 -7.44 -3.26 -4.63
CA LEU A 60 -8.75 -3.75 -5.02
C LEU A 60 -9.87 -2.95 -4.35
N VAL A 61 -9.82 -2.82 -3.02
CA VAL A 61 -10.82 -2.09 -2.25
C VAL A 61 -10.86 -0.62 -2.65
N THR A 62 -9.68 0.01 -2.82
CA THR A 62 -9.60 1.39 -3.29
C THR A 62 -10.28 1.56 -4.63
N LEU A 63 -9.97 0.69 -5.60
CA LEU A 63 -10.51 0.76 -6.94
C LEU A 63 -12.04 0.64 -6.94
N ILE A 64 -12.59 -0.33 -6.20
CA ILE A 64 -14.03 -0.54 -6.06
C ILE A 64 -14.68 0.70 -5.43
N ALA A 65 -14.18 1.15 -4.28
CA ALA A 65 -14.74 2.30 -3.57
C ALA A 65 -14.73 3.58 -4.42
N THR A 66 -13.62 3.87 -5.11
CA THR A 66 -13.53 5.03 -5.99
C THR A 66 -14.44 4.90 -7.21
N SER A 67 -14.64 3.70 -7.76
CA SER A 67 -15.51 3.49 -8.92
C SER A 67 -16.97 3.72 -8.56
N ILE A 68 -17.40 3.24 -7.38
CA ILE A 68 -18.75 3.48 -6.86
C ILE A 68 -18.94 4.98 -6.60
N ALA A 69 -18.01 5.63 -5.91
CA ALA A 69 -18.12 7.05 -5.59
C ALA A 69 -18.11 7.94 -6.85
N ALA A 70 -17.29 7.60 -7.85
CA ALA A 70 -17.28 8.28 -9.13
C ALA A 70 -18.58 8.08 -9.93
N GLY A 71 -19.23 6.92 -9.79
CA GLY A 71 -20.56 6.70 -10.37
C GLY A 71 -21.64 7.57 -9.74
N ASP A 72 -21.57 7.77 -8.42
CA ASP A 72 -22.54 8.60 -7.67
C ASP A 72 -22.32 10.12 -7.85
N ALA A 73 -21.05 10.55 -7.98
CA ALA A 73 -20.70 11.94 -8.24
C ALA A 73 -19.64 12.06 -9.36
N PRO A 74 -20.07 12.04 -10.63
CA PRO A 74 -19.17 12.00 -11.80
C PRO A 74 -18.22 13.20 -11.92
N ASP A 75 -18.64 14.38 -11.45
CA ASP A 75 -17.83 15.61 -11.52
C ASP A 75 -16.80 15.73 -10.39
N LYS A 76 -16.75 14.75 -9.47
CA LYS A 76 -15.87 14.77 -8.30
C LYS A 76 -14.74 13.76 -8.44
N LYS A 77 -13.62 14.08 -7.79
CA LYS A 77 -12.45 13.18 -7.66
C LYS A 77 -12.36 12.68 -6.23
N PHE A 78 -12.16 11.37 -6.09
CA PHE A 78 -12.10 10.71 -4.80
C PHE A 78 -10.70 10.15 -4.55
N ILE A 79 -10.24 10.27 -3.30
CA ILE A 79 -8.98 9.69 -2.82
C ILE A 79 -9.28 8.90 -1.56
N VAL A 80 -9.06 7.58 -1.62
CA VAL A 80 -9.13 6.72 -0.44
C VAL A 80 -7.92 7.00 0.46
N LYS A 81 -8.19 7.40 1.71
CA LYS A 81 -7.15 7.73 2.70
C LYS A 81 -6.70 6.50 3.50
N SER A 82 -7.61 5.58 3.79
CA SER A 82 -7.34 4.37 4.54
C SER A 82 -8.28 3.25 4.10
N VAL A 83 -7.81 2.01 4.27
CA VAL A 83 -8.61 0.79 4.13
C VAL A 83 -8.49 0.03 5.45
N GLN A 84 -9.61 -0.42 5.99
CA GLN A 84 -9.65 -1.17 7.23
C GLN A 84 -10.45 -2.44 7.02
N ARG A 85 -9.98 -3.53 7.63
CA ARG A 85 -10.68 -4.81 7.66
C ARG A 85 -11.27 -5.00 9.06
N LYS A 86 -12.53 -5.37 9.13
CA LYS A 86 -13.15 -5.77 10.39
C LYS A 86 -12.53 -7.08 10.87
N ILE A 87 -12.09 -7.13 12.12
CA ILE A 87 -11.71 -8.37 12.81
C ILE A 87 -12.95 -8.78 13.61
N ASP A 88 -13.44 -9.99 13.34
CA ASP A 88 -14.46 -10.65 14.16
C ASP A 88 -13.82 -11.38 15.36
#